data_AF-A0A2T9XAS6-F1
#
_entry.id   AF-A0A2T9XAS6-F1
#
_cell.length_a   1.000
_cell.length_b   1.000
_cell.length_c   1.000
_cell.angle_alpha   90.00
_cell.angle_beta   90.00
_cell.angle_gamma   90.00
#
_symmetry.space_group_name_H-M   'P 1'
#
loop_
_entity.id
_entity.type
_entity.pdbx_description
1 polymer ?
#
loop_
_entity_poly.entity_id
_entity_poly.type
_entity_poly.pdbx_seq_one_letter_code
_entity_poly.pdbx_strand_id
1 'polypeptide(L)'
;MSSEVICPKDKIVFDANRGEYICTETGEVIEDKVVDQGPEWRAYTEEENRERSRAGTINLAVHDMGLSTYMDTRAKDRIKAMRLRKLQIRSRVGTSEQRNLVK
;
A
#
# COMPACT_ATOMS: atom_id res chain seq x y z
N MET A 1 37.46 -9.13 -26.44
CA MET A 1 36.08 -9.63 -26.44
C MET A 1 35.83 -10.09 -25.01
N SER A 2 35.07 -9.45 -24.13
CA SER A 2 34.11 -8.34 -24.20
C SER A 2 34.47 -7.33 -23.12
N SER A 3 34.39 -6.03 -23.40
CA SER A 3 34.30 -5.03 -22.33
C SER A 3 32.88 -5.09 -21.78
N GLU A 4 32.69 -5.65 -20.60
CA GLU A 4 31.50 -5.36 -19.79
C GLU A 4 31.57 -3.88 -19.43
N VAL A 5 30.84 -3.06 -20.18
CA VAL A 5 30.74 -1.64 -19.88
C VAL A 5 29.76 -1.51 -18.72
N ILE A 6 30.30 -1.56 -17.50
CA ILE A 6 29.52 -1.23 -16.30
C ILE A 6 29.05 0.23 -16.44
N CYS A 7 27.74 0.41 -16.52
CA CYS A 7 27.16 1.75 -16.53
C CYS A 7 27.50 2.49 -15.22
N PRO A 8 27.99 3.75 -15.28
CA PRO A 8 28.17 4.57 -14.10
C PRO A 8 26.83 4.82 -13.39
N LYS A 9 26.80 4.69 -12.05
CA LYS A 9 25.56 4.83 -11.25
C LYS A 9 24.89 6.19 -11.38
N ASP A 10 25.65 7.24 -11.68
CA ASP A 10 25.21 8.61 -11.87
C ASP A 10 24.54 8.88 -13.22
N LYS A 11 24.58 7.90 -14.13
CA LYS A 11 24.08 7.99 -15.51
C LYS A 11 22.87 7.10 -15.77
N ILE A 12 22.30 6.53 -14.72
CA ILE A 12 21.09 5.69 -14.79
C ILE A 12 19.87 6.60 -14.65
N VAL A 13 19.00 6.59 -15.66
CA VAL A 13 17.77 7.38 -15.70
C VAL A 13 16.57 6.44 -15.87
N PHE A 14 15.47 6.75 -15.20
CA PHE A 14 14.22 6.02 -15.34
C PHE A 14 13.35 6.65 -16.45
N ASP A 15 12.98 5.88 -17.47
CA ASP A 15 11.99 6.26 -18.47
C ASP A 15 10.60 5.81 -17.99
N ALA A 16 9.80 6.76 -17.51
CA ALA A 16 8.45 6.52 -17.00
C ALA A 16 7.43 6.11 -18.09
N ASN A 17 7.67 6.40 -19.37
CA ASN A 17 6.76 6.01 -20.45
C ASN A 17 6.91 4.52 -20.81
N ARG A 18 8.14 4.00 -20.70
CA ARG A 18 8.48 2.62 -21.04
C ARG A 18 8.57 1.70 -19.82
N GLY A 19 8.76 2.28 -18.63
CA GLY A 19 9.00 1.52 -17.40
C GLY A 19 10.36 0.84 -17.40
N GLU A 20 11.40 1.57 -17.82
CA GLU A 20 12.75 1.04 -18.05
C GLU A 20 13.81 1.89 -17.34
N TYR A 21 14.87 1.26 -16.82
CA TYR A 21 16.09 1.95 -16.37
C TYR A 21 17.13 1.91 -17.48
N ILE A 22 17.54 3.10 -17.95
CA ILE A 22 18.41 3.26 -19.12
C ILE A 22 19.70 3.96 -18.70
N CYS A 23 20.84 3.47 -19.19
CA CYS A 23 22.12 4.14 -19.08
C CYS A 23 22.26 5.23 -20.15
N THR A 24 22.46 6.49 -19.77
CA THR A 24 22.58 7.59 -20.75
C THR A 24 23.92 7.61 -21.49
N GLU A 25 24.94 6.90 -21.00
CA GLU A 25 26.27 6.86 -21.64
C GLU A 25 26.42 5.73 -22.66
N THR A 26 25.87 4.55 -22.37
CA THR A 26 25.98 3.36 -23.23
C THR A 26 24.72 3.09 -24.04
N GLY A 27 23.57 3.63 -23.62
CA GLY A 27 22.26 3.34 -24.21
C GLY A 27 21.71 1.95 -23.83
N GLU A 28 22.36 1.25 -22.90
CA GLU A 28 21.92 -0.06 -22.42
C GLU A 28 20.69 0.06 -21.51
N VAL A 29 19.75 -0.88 -21.67
CA VAL A 29 18.61 -1.06 -20.75
C VAL A 29 19.06 -2.01 -19.65
N ILE A 30 19.11 -1.49 -18.42
CA ILE A 30 19.57 -2.22 -17.23
C ILE A 30 18.45 -3.12 -16.70
N GLU A 31 17.22 -2.61 -16.71
CA GLU A 31 16.03 -3.30 -16.23
C GLU A 31 14.81 -2.83 -17.03
N ASP A 32 14.00 -3.79 -17.48
CA ASP A 32 12.75 -3.55 -18.20
C ASP A 32 11.53 -3.95 -17.35
N LYS A 33 10.35 -3.45 -17.74
CA LYS A 33 9.05 -3.78 -17.11
C LYS A 33 9.03 -3.49 -15.60
N VAL A 34 9.63 -2.37 -15.22
CA VAL A 34 9.62 -1.90 -13.83
C VAL A 34 8.17 -1.67 -13.41
N VAL A 35 7.75 -2.38 -12.36
CA VAL A 35 6.40 -2.26 -11.81
C VAL A 35 6.29 -0.90 -11.11
N ASP A 36 5.32 -0.10 -11.51
CA ASP A 36 4.99 1.14 -10.79
C ASP A 36 4.49 0.78 -9.38
N GLN A 37 5.25 1.17 -8.36
CA GLN A 37 4.86 1.02 -6.96
C GLN A 37 4.02 2.19 -6.44
N GLY A 38 3.65 3.10 -7.34
CA GLY A 38 2.80 4.24 -7.06
C GLY A 38 1.39 3.83 -6.60
N PRO A 39 0.71 4.75 -5.89
CA PRO A 39 -0.72 4.73 -5.62
C PRO A 39 -1.65 4.38 -6.80
N GLU A 40 -1.94 3.10 -7.04
CA GLU A 40 -2.97 2.71 -8.02
C GLU A 40 -4.41 3.08 -7.55
N TRP A 41 -4.56 3.43 -6.26
CA TRP A 41 -5.82 3.76 -5.59
C TRP A 41 -6.54 5.03 -6.08
N ARG A 42 -5.98 5.75 -7.08
CA ARG A 42 -6.64 6.91 -7.69
C ARG A 42 -7.77 6.48 -8.63
N ALA A 43 -8.97 6.35 -8.08
CA ALA A 43 -10.19 6.11 -8.85
C ALA A 43 -10.94 7.42 -9.10
N TYR A 44 -11.38 7.63 -10.35
CA TYR A 44 -12.22 8.79 -10.70
C TYR A 44 -13.71 8.44 -10.73
N THR A 45 -14.02 7.14 -10.82
CA THR A 45 -15.38 6.59 -10.83
C THR A 45 -15.62 5.68 -9.62
N GLU A 46 -16.89 5.49 -9.26
CA GLU A 46 -17.28 4.64 -8.13
C GLU A 46 -16.98 3.15 -8.38
N GLU A 47 -17.01 2.72 -9.64
CA GLU A 47 -16.70 1.35 -10.06
C GLU A 47 -15.19 1.08 -9.98
N GLU A 48 -14.35 1.98 -10.51
CA GLU A 48 -12.89 1.91 -10.30
C GLU A 48 -12.55 1.93 -8.81
N ASN A 49 -13.27 2.73 -8.01
CA ASN A 49 -13.05 2.77 -6.57
C ASN A 49 -13.38 1.40 -5.95
N ARG A 50 -14.52 0.79 -6.26
CA ARG A 50 -14.88 -0.56 -5.78
C ARG A 50 -13.92 -1.65 -6.22
N GLU A 51 -13.39 -1.59 -7.44
CA GLU A 51 -12.43 -2.59 -7.92
C GLU A 51 -11.07 -2.45 -7.24
N ARG A 52 -10.57 -1.21 -7.12
CA ARG A 52 -9.23 -0.94 -6.57
C ARG A 52 -9.19 -0.92 -5.04
N SER A 53 -10.31 -0.67 -4.37
CA SER A 53 -10.40 -0.72 -2.89
C SER A 53 -10.40 -2.14 -2.32
N ARG A 54 -10.35 -3.19 -3.16
CA ARG A 54 -10.24 -4.60 -2.71
C ARG A 54 -8.97 -4.86 -1.88
N ALA A 55 -7.90 -4.10 -2.13
CA ALA A 55 -6.72 -4.06 -1.27
C ALA A 55 -6.69 -2.70 -0.56
N GLY A 56 -7.06 -2.68 0.72
CA GLY A 56 -6.96 -1.47 1.53
C GLY A 56 -5.50 -1.01 1.72
N THR A 57 -5.31 0.24 2.15
CA THR A 57 -3.98 0.73 2.50
C THR A 57 -3.49 0.09 3.80
N ILE A 58 -2.32 -0.53 3.76
CA ILE A 58 -1.58 -0.88 4.98
C ILE A 58 -0.89 0.38 5.52
N ASN A 59 -0.79 0.50 6.83
CA ASN A 59 -0.04 1.58 7.46
C ASN A 59 0.83 0.98 8.56
N LEU A 60 2.12 0.86 8.27
CA LEU A 60 3.11 0.25 9.15
C LEU A 60 3.27 0.97 10.49
N ALA A 61 2.82 2.23 10.60
CA ALA A 61 2.88 2.99 11.85
C ALA A 61 1.77 2.61 12.84
N VAL A 62 0.75 1.85 12.40
CA VAL A 62 -0.34 1.38 13.27
C VAL A 62 0.06 0.06 13.94
N HIS A 63 -0.40 -0.17 15.17
CA HIS A 63 -0.06 -1.35 15.99
C HIS A 63 -0.27 -2.72 15.29
N ASP A 64 -1.19 -2.81 14.33
CA ASP A 64 -1.51 -3.99 13.53
C ASP A 64 -1.04 -3.85 12.07
N MET A 65 -0.10 -2.94 11.80
CA MET A 65 0.38 -2.57 10.47
C MET A 65 -0.75 -2.09 9.53
N GLY A 66 -1.88 -1.65 10.09
CA GLY A 66 -3.05 -1.21 9.32
C GLY A 66 -3.92 -2.37 8.82
N LEU A 67 -3.67 -3.61 9.27
CA LEU A 67 -4.47 -4.80 8.94
C LEU A 67 -5.75 -4.86 9.78
N SER A 68 -6.58 -3.84 9.63
CA SER A 68 -7.76 -3.62 10.46
C SER A 68 -9.03 -3.66 9.61
N THR A 69 -9.98 -4.52 9.98
CA THR A 69 -11.34 -4.52 9.41
C THR A 69 -12.27 -3.57 10.16
N TYR A 70 -13.27 -3.01 9.48
CA TYR A 70 -14.33 -2.21 10.08
C TYR A 70 -15.66 -2.95 10.01
N MET A 71 -16.36 -3.07 11.14
CA MET A 71 -17.73 -3.58 11.15
C MET A 71 -18.72 -2.46 10.84
N ASP A 72 -19.46 -2.62 9.75
CA ASP A 72 -20.46 -1.66 9.31
C ASP A 72 -21.58 -1.48 10.37
N THR A 73 -22.17 -0.29 10.36
CA THR A 73 -23.29 0.11 11.23
C THR A 73 -24.62 -0.52 10.82
N ARG A 74 -24.71 -1.05 9.59
CA ARG A 74 -25.88 -1.75 9.04
C ARG A 74 -25.94 -3.20 9.55
N ALA A 75 -26.20 -3.36 10.83
CA ALA A 75 -26.40 -4.67 11.44
C ALA A 75 -27.89 -4.95 11.69
N LYS A 76 -28.33 -6.16 11.34
CA LYS A 76 -29.67 -6.67 11.68
C LYS A 76 -29.93 -6.58 13.19
N ASP A 77 -28.93 -6.99 13.99
CA ASP A 77 -28.97 -6.91 15.46
C ASP A 77 -28.00 -5.84 15.96
N ARG A 78 -28.48 -4.59 16.08
CA ARG A 78 -27.66 -3.43 16.47
C ARG A 78 -26.93 -3.60 17.80
N ILE A 79 -27.58 -4.21 18.81
CA ILE A 79 -27.00 -4.40 20.15
C ILE A 79 -25.84 -5.40 20.09
N LYS A 80 -26.03 -6.51 19.35
CA LYS A 80 -25.00 -7.53 19.17
C LYS A 80 -23.80 -6.97 18.42
N ALA A 81 -24.04 -6.23 17.34
CA ALA A 81 -22.98 -5.55 16.59
C ALA A 81 -22.21 -4.53 17.43
N MET A 82 -22.91 -3.73 18.26
CA MET A 82 -22.26 -2.80 19.18
C MET A 82 -21.36 -3.51 20.19
N ARG A 83 -21.81 -4.64 20.76
CA ARG A 83 -21.00 -5.46 21.67
C ARG A 83 -19.76 -6.03 20.98
N LEU A 84 -19.93 -6.60 19.79
CA LEU A 84 -18.82 -7.12 18.99
C LEU A 84 -17.81 -6.02 18.65
N ARG A 85 -18.27 -4.80 18.33
CA ARG A 85 -17.37 -3.67 18.02
C ARG A 85 -16.54 -3.25 19.22
N LYS A 86 -17.14 -3.25 20.41
CA LYS A 86 -16.40 -3.01 21.66
C LYS A 86 -15.35 -4.11 21.92
N LEU A 87 -15.69 -5.37 21.64
CA LEU A 87 -14.75 -6.49 21.81
C LEU A 87 -13.59 -6.40 20.81
N GLN A 88 -13.86 -6.10 19.55
CA GLN A 88 -12.84 -5.95 18.50
C GLN A 88 -11.85 -4.80 18.79
N ILE A 89 -12.33 -3.66 19.28
CA ILE A 89 -11.44 -2.54 19.68
C ILE A 89 -10.59 -2.93 20.89
N ARG A 90 -11.14 -3.71 21.83
CA ARG A 90 -10.42 -4.16 23.03
C ARG A 90 -9.38 -5.24 22.73
N SER A 91 -9.60 -6.11 21.74
CA SER A 91 -8.64 -7.16 21.39
C SER A 91 -7.41 -6.64 20.67
N ARG A 92 -7.52 -5.49 20.00
CA ARG A 92 -6.44 -4.85 19.24
C ARG A 92 -5.32 -4.30 20.12
N VAL A 93 -5.66 -3.78 21.29
CA VAL A 93 -4.71 -3.06 22.13
C VAL A 93 -4.70 -3.63 23.53
N GLY A 94 -3.54 -4.19 23.93
CA GLY A 94 -3.39 -4.96 25.16
C GLY A 94 -3.49 -4.14 26.45
N THR A 95 -3.01 -2.89 26.46
CA THR A 95 -3.01 -2.05 27.67
C THR A 95 -4.14 -1.01 27.66
N SER A 96 -4.54 -0.54 28.85
CA SER A 96 -5.50 0.57 28.99
C SER A 96 -4.96 1.90 28.45
N GLU A 97 -3.67 2.15 28.62
CA GLU A 97 -3.02 3.41 28.21
C GLU A 97 -2.96 3.53 26.69
N GLN A 98 -2.53 2.47 26.01
CA GLN A 98 -2.50 2.43 24.55
C GLN A 98 -3.90 2.56 23.94
N ARG A 99 -4.95 2.04 24.61
CA ARG A 99 -6.35 2.18 24.14
C ARG A 99 -6.84 3.62 24.16
N ASN A 100 -6.30 4.46 25.05
CA ASN A 100 -6.71 5.85 25.16
C ASN A 100 -6.02 6.74 24.11
N LEU A 101 -4.86 6.31 23.58
CA LEU A 101 -4.13 7.01 22.51
C LEU A 101 -4.73 6.81 21.11
N VAL A 102 -5.54 5.76 20.94
CA VAL A 102 -6.18 5.39 19.66
C VAL A 102 -7.62 5.93 19.55
N LYS A 103 -8.12 6.57 20.61
CA LYS A 103 -9.51 7.03 20.73
C LYS A 103 -9.67 8.46 20.22
#